data_AF-A0A1S6LVE2-F1
#
_entry.id   AF-A0A1S6LVE2-F1
#
_cell.length_a   1.000
_cell.length_b   1.000
_cell.length_c   1.000
_cell.angle_alpha   90.00
_cell.angle_beta   90.00
_cell.angle_gamma   90.00
#
_symmetry.space_group_name_H-M   'P 1'
#
loop_
_entity.id
_entity.type
_entity.pdbx_description
1 polymer ?
#
loop_
_entity_poly.entity_id
_entity_poly.type
_entity_poly.pdbx_seq_one_letter_code
_entity_poly.pdbx_strand_id
1 'polypeptide(L)'
;SGRTAHYKLTSTVMLWLQTTKTGSGTMNLGGSLTRQMEKDETVSESSPHIANIGRLVEDMENKIRSTLNEIYFGKTKDIVNNP
;
A
#
# COMPACT_ATOMS: atom_id res chain seq x y z
N SER A 1 10.39 -31.17 -11.94
CA SER A 1 11.03 -30.31 -10.92
C SER A 1 10.72 -28.87 -11.21
N GLY A 2 9.98 -28.21 -10.31
CA GLY A 2 9.41 -26.86 -10.52
C GLY A 2 8.28 -26.59 -9.52
N ARG A 3 8.45 -27.00 -8.25
CA ARG A 3 7.39 -26.96 -7.22
C ARG A 3 7.36 -25.65 -6.43
N THR A 4 8.34 -24.78 -6.60
CA THR A 4 8.44 -23.50 -5.91
C THR A 4 8.81 -22.43 -6.92
N ALA A 5 8.19 -21.25 -6.80
CA ALA A 5 8.54 -20.07 -7.57
C ALA A 5 8.93 -18.94 -6.62
N HIS A 6 9.94 -18.17 -7.04
CA HIS A 6 10.41 -16.99 -6.34
C HIS A 6 9.71 -15.76 -6.90
N TYR A 7 8.94 -15.07 -6.06
CA TYR A 7 8.17 -13.90 -6.45
C TYR A 7 8.82 -12.63 -5.92
N LYS A 8 8.97 -11.62 -6.80
CA LYS A 8 9.37 -10.27 -6.43
C LYS A 8 8.25 -9.31 -6.82
N LEU A 9 7.64 -8.67 -5.83
CA LEU A 9 6.55 -7.72 -6.01
C LEU A 9 7.06 -6.31 -5.69
N THR A 10 6.93 -5.39 -6.66
CA THR A 10 7.07 -3.95 -6.45
C THR A 10 5.71 -3.30 -6.67
N SER A 11 5.20 -2.62 -5.65
CA SER A 11 3.88 -1.98 -5.69
C SER A 11 4.03 -0.49 -5.39
N THR A 12 3.42 0.34 -6.22
CA THR A 12 3.33 1.79 -6.02
C THR A 12 1.85 2.17 -5.96
N VAL A 13 1.43 2.83 -4.89
CA VAL A 13 0.08 3.40 -4.75
C VAL A 13 0.18 4.90 -4.75
N MET A 14 -0.62 5.56 -5.58
CA MET A 14 -0.76 7.00 -5.63
C MET A 14 -2.08 7.40 -4.96
N LEU A 15 -2.03 8.36 -4.04
CA LEU A 15 -3.20 8.88 -3.36
C LEU A 15 -3.23 10.40 -3.51
N TRP A 16 -4.37 10.92 -3.94
CA TRP A 16 -4.63 12.34 -4.09
C TRP A 16 -5.98 12.67 -3.45
N LEU A 17 -5.94 13.57 -2.48
CA LEU A 17 -7.11 14.07 -1.77
C LEU A 17 -7.10 15.59 -1.83
N GLN A 18 -8.18 16.15 -2.34
CA GLN A 18 -8.39 17.59 -2.36
C GLN A 18 -9.72 17.90 -1.66
N THR A 19 -9.69 18.71 -0.63
CA THR A 19 -10.89 19.22 0.02
C THR A 19 -10.79 20.71 0.23
N THR A 20 -11.87 21.42 -0.05
CA THR A 20 -12.00 22.85 0.19
C THR A 20 -13.22 23.02 1.09
N LYS A 21 -12.99 23.39 2.35
CA LYS A 21 -14.05 23.70 3.30
C LYS A 21 -13.81 25.08 3.89
N THR A 22 -14.88 25.84 4.08
CA THR A 22 -14.83 27.21 4.65
C THR A 22 -14.14 27.27 6.02
N GLY A 23 -14.22 26.20 6.83
CA GLY A 23 -13.58 26.14 8.16
C GLY A 23 -12.14 25.61 8.21
N SER A 24 -11.66 24.92 7.17
CA SER A 24 -10.31 24.31 7.14
C SER A 24 -9.43 24.77 5.98
N GLY A 25 -9.93 25.69 5.15
CA GLY A 25 -9.26 26.11 3.92
C GLY A 25 -9.19 25.01 2.86
N THR A 26 -8.27 25.17 1.92
CA THR A 26 -7.95 24.16 0.91
C THR A 26 -6.89 23.21 1.45
N MET A 27 -7.24 21.94 1.64
CA MET A 27 -6.31 20.86 1.94
C MET A 27 -6.05 20.07 0.66
N ASN A 28 -4.79 20.02 0.26
CA ASN A 28 -4.31 19.19 -0.85
C ASN A 28 -3.29 18.22 -0.30
N LEU A 29 -3.62 16.92 -0.30
CA LEU A 29 -2.71 15.86 0.09
C LEU A 29 -2.53 14.92 -1.10
N GLY A 30 -1.38 15.04 -1.74
CA GLY A 30 -0.97 14.21 -2.85
C GLY A 30 0.34 13.51 -2.54
N GLY A 31 0.47 12.26 -2.98
CA GLY A 31 1.73 11.52 -2.85
C GLY A 31 1.65 10.13 -3.44
N SER A 32 2.79 9.43 -3.35
CA SER A 32 2.87 8.02 -3.69
C SER A 32 3.67 7.26 -2.64
N LEU A 33 3.34 5.99 -2.46
CA LEU A 33 4.08 5.07 -1.62
C LEU A 33 4.49 3.87 -2.45
N THR A 34 5.80 3.64 -2.55
CA THR A 34 6.37 2.47 -3.21
C THR A 34 6.91 1.50 -2.15
N ARG A 35 6.58 0.21 -2.29
CA ARG A 35 7.10 -0.87 -1.45
C ARG A 35 7.51 -2.06 -2.31
N GLN A 36 8.47 -2.82 -1.79
CA GLN A 36 8.96 -4.05 -2.40
C GLN A 36 8.86 -5.20 -1.42
N MET A 37 8.60 -6.40 -1.94
CA MET A 37 8.71 -7.64 -1.18
C MET A 37 9.15 -8.79 -2.08
N GLU A 38 9.80 -9.77 -1.45
CA GLU A 38 10.20 -11.02 -2.10
C GLU A 38 9.68 -12.20 -1.27
N LYS A 39 9.22 -13.26 -1.93
CA LYS A 39 8.69 -14.46 -1.26
C LYS A 39 8.79 -15.69 -2.17
N ASP A 40 9.24 -16.80 -1.61
CA ASP A 40 9.13 -18.11 -2.24
C ASP A 40 7.78 -18.74 -1.91
N GLU A 41 7.04 -19.16 -2.93
CA GLU A 41 5.75 -19.85 -2.76
C GLU A 41 5.72 -21.15 -3.55
N THR A 42 5.05 -22.16 -2.97
CA THR A 42 4.83 -23.44 -3.66
C THR A 42 3.83 -23.23 -4.79
N VAL A 43 4.08 -23.87 -5.93
CA VAL A 43 3.19 -23.86 -7.09
C VAL A 43 2.62 -25.25 -7.29
N SER A 44 1.30 -25.35 -7.18
CA SER A 44 0.53 -26.59 -7.34
C SER A 44 -0.83 -26.29 -7.99
N GLU A 45 -1.60 -27.33 -8.33
CA GLU A 45 -2.99 -27.15 -8.79
C GLU A 45 -3.87 -26.46 -7.74
N SER A 46 -3.61 -26.71 -6.46
CA SER A 46 -4.30 -26.06 -5.33
C SER A 46 -3.79 -24.66 -5.02
N SER A 47 -2.59 -24.30 -5.50
CA SER A 47 -1.96 -22.99 -5.28
C SER A 47 -1.30 -22.51 -6.58
N PRO A 48 -2.10 -22.21 -7.62
CA PRO A 48 -1.57 -21.77 -8.91
C PRO A 48 -0.96 -20.38 -8.79
N HIS A 49 -0.19 -19.97 -9.80
CA HIS A 49 0.50 -18.68 -9.78
C HIS A 49 -0.44 -17.49 -9.51
N ILE A 50 -1.65 -17.48 -10.07
CA ILE A 50 -2.64 -16.41 -9.85
C ILE A 50 -3.03 -16.32 -8.37
N ALA A 51 -3.22 -17.45 -7.69
CA ALA A 51 -3.54 -17.46 -6.26
C ALA A 51 -2.37 -16.97 -5.41
N ASN A 52 -1.13 -17.34 -5.76
CA ASN A 52 0.08 -16.85 -5.08
C ASN A 52 0.23 -15.33 -5.26
N ILE A 53 0.09 -14.84 -6.50
CA ILE A 53 0.18 -13.41 -6.82
C ILE A 53 -0.94 -12.63 -6.13
N GLY A 54 -2.18 -13.14 -6.16
CA GLY A 54 -3.33 -12.51 -5.53
C GLY A 54 -3.09 -12.29 -4.03
N ARG A 55 -2.60 -13.30 -3.31
CA ARG A 55 -2.24 -13.17 -1.89
C ARG A 55 -1.12 -12.14 -1.66
N LEU A 56 -0.08 -12.13 -2.49
CA LEU A 56 1.02 -11.15 -2.39
C LEU A 56 0.53 -9.71 -2.60
N VAL A 57 -0.33 -9.49 -3.59
CA VAL A 57 -0.92 -8.18 -3.89
C VAL A 57 -1.84 -7.74 -2.76
N GLU A 58 -2.74 -8.62 -2.29
CA GLU A 58 -3.67 -8.33 -1.19
C GLU A 58 -2.91 -7.93 0.09
N ASP A 59 -1.90 -8.70 0.48
CA ASP A 59 -1.07 -8.39 1.65
C ASP A 59 -0.35 -7.04 1.51
N MET A 60 0.18 -6.75 0.32
CA MET A 60 0.90 -5.50 0.06
C MET A 60 -0.05 -4.29 0.06
N GLU A 61 -1.21 -4.40 -0.58
CA GLU A 61 -2.22 -3.35 -0.58
C GLU A 61 -2.75 -3.10 0.83
N ASN A 62 -2.96 -4.16 1.62
CA ASN A 62 -3.36 -4.04 3.02
C ASN A 62 -2.34 -3.24 3.85
N LYS A 63 -1.05 -3.54 3.69
CA LYS A 63 0.04 -2.79 4.35
C LYS A 63 0.12 -1.34 3.89
N ILE A 64 0.00 -1.11 2.58
CA ILE A 64 0.04 0.25 2.01
C ILE A 64 -1.16 1.06 2.51
N ARG A 65 -2.36 0.49 2.56
CA ARG A 65 -3.55 1.15 3.10
C ARG A 65 -3.40 1.53 4.56
N SER A 66 -2.88 0.64 5.40
CA SER A 66 -2.58 0.97 6.81
C SER A 66 -1.60 2.14 6.91
N THR A 67 -0.53 2.11 6.10
CA THR A 67 0.47 3.18 6.07
C THR A 67 -0.14 4.52 5.62
N LEU A 68 -0.99 4.51 4.59
CA LEU A 68 -1.66 5.71 4.10
C LEU A 68 -2.61 6.28 5.16
N ASN A 69 -3.33 5.43 5.90
CA ASN A 69 -4.18 5.87 7.01
C ASN A 69 -3.36 6.52 8.14
N GLU A 70 -2.22 5.95 8.52
CA GLU A 70 -1.33 6.53 9.54
C GLU A 70 -0.74 7.88 9.09
N ILE A 71 -0.33 8.00 7.83
CA ILE A 71 0.17 9.26 7.28
C ILE A 71 -0.94 10.32 7.21
N TYR A 72 -2.16 9.92 6.83
CA TYR A 72 -3.29 10.81 6.63
C TYR A 72 -3.88 11.36 7.94
N PHE A 73 -3.91 10.56 9.00
CA PHE A 73 -4.57 10.94 10.26
C PHE A 73 -3.62 11.14 11.45
N GLY A 74 -2.43 10.55 11.42
CA GLY A 74 -1.44 10.65 12.50
C GLY A 74 -0.48 11.82 12.29
N LYS A 75 0.38 11.74 11.28
CA LYS A 75 1.50 12.68 11.13
C LYS A 75 1.12 14.07 10.63
N THR A 76 0.17 14.20 9.71
CA THR A 76 -0.30 15.52 9.23
C THR A 76 -1.00 16.32 10.32
N LYS A 77 -1.76 15.66 11.20
CA LYS A 77 -2.40 16.31 12.35
C LYS A 77 -1.37 16.79 13.37
N ASP A 78 -0.32 16.01 13.63
CA ASP A 78 0.73 16.38 14.57
C ASP A 78 1.62 17.52 14.03
N ILE A 79 1.92 17.53 12.72
CA ILE A 79 2.68 18.62 12.07
C ILE A 79 1.89 19.94 12.12
N VAL A 80 0.56 19.90 11.96
CA VAL A 80 -0.29 21.10 12.03
C VAL A 80 -0.46 21.61 13.48
N ASN A 81 -0.29 20.75 14.49
CA ASN A 81 -0.52 21.09 15.90
C ASN A 81 0.75 21.47 16.69
N ASN A 82 1.94 21.43 16.09
CA ASN A 82 3.16 21.90 16.75
C ASN A 82 3.51 23.33 16.28
N PRO A 83 3.57 24.32 17.19
CA PRO A 83 3.91 25.71 16.87
C PRO A 83 5.39 25.93 16.54
#